data_AF-A0A8I1LUZ2-F1
#
_entry.id   AF-A0A8I1LUZ2-F1
#
_cell.length_a   1.000
_cell.length_b   1.000
_cell.length_c   1.000
_cell.angle_alpha   90.00
_cell.angle_beta   90.00
_cell.angle_gamma   90.00
#
_symmetry.space_group_name_H-M   'P 1'
#
loop_
_entity.id
_entity.type
_entity.pdbx_description
1 polymer ?
#
loop_
_entity_poly.entity_id
_entity_poly.type
_entity_poly.pdbx_seq_one_letter_code
_entity_poly.pdbx_strand_id
1 'polypeptide(L)'
;MKKILCIFSALLIVLGAAFFGCGKKNDKAAAEQSETAAPTTESTTAPDPKPVLSGDAALKDGETYTGRAPLPLVDFNVSDPENTRGLSTEKHGYGYGIAKDGKPNDISVNNQKYFETNGYKALCLDTKSTDKVLYLTFDCGYENGYTAKILDTLKEKQVTAAFFCTLPQVKENPEIIARMINEGHLVGNHSVTHPSFPTLTRHQMAHEIKGMDDY
;
A
#
# COMPACT_ATOMS: atom_id res chain seq x y z
N MET A 1 -9.11 -47.72 13.42
CA MET A 1 -8.43 -47.65 14.73
C MET A 1 -7.13 -48.46 14.67
N LYS A 2 -5.97 -47.82 14.55
CA LYS A 2 -4.67 -48.41 14.89
C LYS A 2 -3.81 -47.30 15.51
N LYS A 3 -3.61 -47.40 16.82
CA LYS A 3 -2.73 -46.55 17.63
C LYS A 3 -1.29 -47.04 17.41
N ILE A 4 -0.36 -46.12 17.16
CA ILE A 4 1.07 -46.37 17.25
C ILE A 4 1.58 -45.62 18.49
N LEU A 5 2.26 -46.38 19.33
CA LEU A 5 2.86 -46.07 20.62
C LEU A 5 4.38 -46.22 20.45
N CYS A 6 5.17 -45.25 20.92
CA CYS A 6 6.59 -45.34 21.35
C CYS A 6 6.93 -43.96 21.98
N ILE A 7 6.88 -43.73 23.29
CA ILE A 7 7.79 -44.11 24.40
C ILE A 7 9.19 -43.45 24.34
N PHE A 8 9.34 -42.43 25.20
CA PHE A 8 10.46 -42.02 26.07
C PHE A 8 11.90 -41.89 25.54
N SER A 9 12.49 -40.70 25.76
CA SER A 9 13.58 -40.56 26.73
C SER A 9 13.85 -39.09 27.10
N ALA A 10 13.90 -38.85 28.40
CA ALA A 10 14.38 -37.62 29.02
C ALA A 10 15.90 -37.69 29.16
N LEU A 11 16.59 -36.56 29.04
CA LEU A 11 17.90 -36.39 29.69
C LEU A 11 18.05 -34.97 30.22
N LEU A 12 18.14 -34.91 31.53
CA LEU A 12 18.45 -33.77 32.39
C LEU A 12 19.99 -33.69 32.50
N ILE A 13 20.60 -32.51 32.31
CA ILE A 13 21.92 -32.21 32.88
C ILE A 13 21.87 -30.83 33.53
N VAL A 14 22.05 -30.83 34.84
CA VAL A 14 22.37 -29.69 35.71
C VAL A 14 23.85 -29.79 36.06
N LEU A 15 24.57 -28.67 36.04
CA LEU A 15 25.70 -28.24 36.91
C LEU A 15 26.39 -27.05 36.21
N GLY A 16 26.85 -25.97 36.85
CA GLY A 16 26.96 -25.61 38.25
C GLY A 16 27.45 -24.16 38.35
N ALA A 17 27.21 -23.52 39.49
CA ALA A 17 27.64 -22.16 39.78
C ALA A 17 29.08 -22.14 40.34
N ALA A 18 29.84 -21.08 40.04
CA ALA A 18 30.95 -20.61 40.85
C ALA A 18 31.15 -19.09 40.71
N PHE A 19 31.05 -18.40 41.84
CA PHE A 19 31.42 -17.01 42.07
C PHE A 19 32.92 -16.89 42.35
N PHE A 20 33.59 -15.90 41.75
CA PHE A 20 34.77 -15.12 42.21
C PHE A 20 34.93 -14.02 41.13
N GLY A 21 35.22 -12.74 41.34
CA GLY A 21 35.74 -11.96 42.45
C GLY A 21 35.83 -10.49 41.98
N CYS A 22 36.04 -9.58 42.92
CA CYS A 22 35.99 -8.13 42.75
C CYS A 22 37.25 -7.57 42.05
N GLY A 23 37.10 -6.54 41.21
CA GLY A 23 38.24 -5.80 40.64
C GLY A 23 37.83 -4.53 39.87
N LYS A 24 38.00 -3.36 40.49
CA LYS A 24 37.98 -2.05 39.81
C LYS A 24 39.31 -1.83 39.09
N LYS A 25 39.28 -1.38 37.84
CA LYS A 25 39.96 -0.16 37.34
C LYS A 25 39.65 0.06 35.85
N ASN A 26 39.40 1.33 35.55
CA ASN A 26 39.27 1.91 34.22
C ASN A 26 40.52 1.64 33.39
N ASP A 27 40.35 1.36 32.11
CA ASP A 27 41.14 1.97 31.05
C ASP A 27 40.32 2.06 29.77
N LYS A 28 40.33 3.26 29.19
CA LYS A 28 39.72 3.60 27.91
C LYS A 28 40.44 2.83 26.80
N ALA A 29 39.70 2.11 25.97
CA ALA A 29 40.14 1.73 24.65
C ALA A 29 38.98 1.95 23.67
N ALA A 30 39.31 2.69 22.61
CA ALA A 30 38.41 3.22 21.60
C ALA A 30 37.66 2.10 20.86
N ALA A 31 36.34 2.23 20.78
CA ALA A 31 35.54 1.54 19.79
C ALA A 31 35.43 2.44 18.56
N GLU A 32 36.04 2.00 17.48
CA GLU A 32 35.94 2.54 16.13
C GLU A 32 34.49 2.35 15.65
N GLN A 33 33.69 3.42 15.72
CA GLN A 33 32.36 3.46 15.11
C GLN A 33 32.55 3.75 13.62
N SER A 34 32.39 2.71 12.81
CA SER A 34 32.14 2.84 11.38
C SER A 34 30.74 3.43 11.17
N GLU A 35 30.65 4.76 11.21
CA GLU A 35 29.51 5.53 10.73
C GLU A 35 29.44 5.38 9.21
N THR A 36 28.68 4.40 8.74
CA THR A 36 28.28 4.35 7.33
C THR A 36 27.15 5.35 7.16
N ALA A 37 27.50 6.58 6.78
CA ALA A 37 26.56 7.62 6.43
C ALA A 37 25.60 7.11 5.32
N ALA A 38 24.30 7.14 5.61
CA ALA A 38 23.29 6.99 4.58
C ALA A 38 23.42 8.16 3.58
N PRO A 39 23.22 7.95 2.27
CA PRO A 39 23.32 9.03 1.31
C PRO A 39 22.18 10.01 1.56
N THR A 40 22.52 11.20 2.04
CA THR A 40 21.66 12.38 2.01
C THR A 40 21.49 12.77 0.54
N THR A 41 20.43 12.30 -0.08
CA THR A 41 19.88 12.97 -1.25
C THR A 41 19.23 14.25 -0.76
N GLU A 42 19.96 15.37 -0.85
CA GLU A 42 19.35 16.70 -0.81
C GLU A 42 18.29 16.76 -1.92
N SER A 43 17.02 16.70 -1.51
CA SER A 43 15.89 17.04 -2.36
C SER A 43 15.94 18.53 -2.61
N THR A 44 16.65 18.93 -3.68
CA THR A 44 16.49 20.25 -4.29
C THR A 44 15.19 20.24 -5.08
N THR A 45 14.06 20.23 -4.37
CA THR A 45 12.75 20.48 -4.96
C THR A 45 12.38 21.93 -4.72
N ALA A 46 12.06 22.62 -5.81
CA ALA A 46 11.36 23.89 -5.79
C ALA A 46 10.19 23.81 -4.77
N PRO A 47 9.85 24.91 -4.08
CA PRO A 47 8.78 24.90 -3.08
C PRO A 47 7.52 24.27 -3.68
N ASP A 48 6.95 23.30 -2.96
CA ASP A 48 5.75 22.59 -3.42
C ASP A 48 4.68 23.60 -3.82
N PRO A 49 4.04 23.44 -4.99
CA PRO A 49 3.02 24.38 -5.43
C PRO A 49 1.91 24.43 -4.39
N LYS A 50 1.48 25.64 -4.02
CA LYS A 50 0.36 25.82 -3.08
C LYS A 50 -0.92 25.24 -3.70
N PRO A 51 -1.70 24.44 -2.96
CA PRO A 51 -2.98 23.93 -3.45
C PRO A 51 -3.88 25.08 -3.88
N VAL A 52 -4.52 24.95 -5.04
CA VAL A 52 -5.59 25.87 -5.45
C VAL A 52 -6.83 25.49 -4.66
N LEU A 53 -7.29 26.36 -3.76
CA LEU A 53 -8.51 26.10 -3.00
C LEU A 53 -9.74 26.34 -3.88
N SER A 54 -10.70 25.43 -3.83
CA SER A 54 -12.03 25.58 -4.40
C SER A 54 -12.75 26.74 -3.72
N GLY A 55 -12.66 27.92 -4.34
CA GLY A 55 -13.21 29.14 -3.78
C GLY A 55 -12.89 30.41 -4.58
N ASP A 56 -11.77 30.43 -5.32
CA ASP A 56 -11.28 31.72 -5.86
C ASP A 56 -11.23 31.84 -7.40
N ALA A 57 -11.36 30.75 -8.15
CA ALA A 57 -11.64 30.72 -9.60
C ALA A 57 -11.75 29.26 -10.06
N ALA A 58 -12.48 28.98 -11.13
CA ALA A 58 -12.28 27.71 -11.85
C ALA A 58 -10.81 27.63 -12.28
N LEU A 59 -10.19 26.45 -12.16
CA LEU A 59 -8.85 26.21 -12.74
C LEU A 59 -8.86 26.66 -14.19
N LYS A 60 -7.83 27.40 -14.61
CA LYS A 60 -7.67 27.73 -16.03
C LYS A 60 -7.24 26.49 -16.80
N ASP A 61 -7.43 26.51 -18.11
CA ASP A 61 -6.99 25.42 -18.99
C ASP A 61 -5.51 25.08 -18.74
N GLY A 62 -5.25 23.83 -18.37
CA GLY A 62 -3.90 23.30 -18.09
C GLY A 62 -3.40 23.50 -16.66
N GLU A 63 -4.16 24.14 -15.77
CA GLU A 63 -3.86 24.20 -14.33
C GLU A 63 -4.40 22.95 -13.61
N THR A 64 -3.71 22.54 -12.53
CA THR A 64 -4.16 21.44 -11.66
C THR A 64 -4.22 21.91 -10.20
N TYR A 65 -5.04 21.25 -9.39
CA TYR A 65 -5.12 21.52 -7.95
C TYR A 65 -3.81 21.27 -7.20
N THR A 66 -2.94 20.42 -7.75
CA THR A 66 -1.59 20.18 -7.23
C THR A 66 -0.57 21.25 -7.63
N GLY A 67 -0.91 22.11 -8.60
CA GLY A 67 0.00 23.05 -9.26
C GLY A 67 1.07 22.39 -10.14
N ARG A 68 0.98 21.07 -10.37
CA ARG A 68 1.84 20.32 -11.29
C ARG A 68 1.22 20.31 -12.69
N ALA A 69 2.04 20.08 -13.72
CA ALA A 69 1.52 19.84 -15.07
C ALA A 69 0.67 18.55 -15.09
N PRO A 70 -0.43 18.51 -15.88
CA PRO A 70 -1.23 17.31 -16.02
C PRO A 70 -0.40 16.17 -16.63
N LEU A 71 -0.72 14.94 -16.23
CA LEU A 71 -0.11 13.74 -16.82
C LEU A 71 -0.67 13.52 -18.24
N PRO A 72 0.08 12.82 -19.11
CA PRO A 72 -0.45 12.40 -20.40
C PRO A 72 -1.67 11.48 -20.22
N LEU A 73 -2.68 11.68 -21.06
CA LEU A 73 -3.87 10.81 -21.08
C LEU A 73 -3.49 9.39 -21.45
N VAL A 74 -4.21 8.43 -20.88
CA VAL A 74 -3.99 7.01 -21.12
C VAL A 74 -5.01 6.51 -22.13
N ASP A 75 -4.53 5.94 -23.24
CA ASP A 75 -5.40 5.26 -24.19
C ASP A 75 -5.52 3.78 -23.84
N PHE A 76 -6.75 3.32 -23.58
CA PHE A 76 -7.04 1.96 -23.17
C PHE A 76 -7.70 1.19 -24.32
N ASN A 77 -6.88 0.52 -25.13
CA ASN A 77 -7.36 -0.28 -26.26
C ASN A 77 -7.95 -1.61 -25.77
N VAL A 78 -9.26 -1.83 -26.00
CA VAL A 78 -9.95 -3.08 -25.66
C VAL A 78 -9.75 -4.10 -26.78
N SER A 79 -8.68 -4.89 -26.70
CA SER A 79 -8.26 -5.82 -27.76
C SER A 79 -9.14 -7.07 -27.97
N ASP A 80 -10.06 -7.35 -27.05
CA ASP A 80 -10.96 -8.51 -27.12
C ASP A 80 -12.28 -8.17 -26.42
N PRO A 81 -13.10 -7.29 -27.02
CA PRO A 81 -14.27 -6.70 -26.36
C PRO A 81 -15.35 -7.73 -26.00
N GLU A 82 -15.51 -8.75 -26.85
CA GLU A 82 -16.51 -9.81 -26.71
C GLU A 82 -16.04 -10.97 -25.82
N ASN A 83 -14.87 -10.86 -25.17
CA ASN A 83 -14.28 -11.94 -24.37
C ASN A 83 -14.20 -13.27 -25.15
N THR A 84 -13.78 -13.22 -26.41
CA THR A 84 -13.65 -14.39 -27.29
C THR A 84 -12.65 -15.42 -26.77
N ARG A 85 -11.74 -15.00 -25.88
CA ARG A 85 -10.82 -15.88 -25.14
C ARG A 85 -11.50 -16.71 -24.04
N GLY A 86 -12.78 -16.46 -23.75
CA GLY A 86 -13.53 -17.19 -22.73
C GLY A 86 -12.97 -17.01 -21.32
N LEU A 87 -12.46 -15.81 -21.00
CA LEU A 87 -11.97 -15.53 -19.64
C LEU A 87 -13.14 -15.64 -18.65
N SER A 88 -12.86 -16.22 -17.48
CA SER A 88 -13.88 -16.37 -16.45
C SER A 88 -14.38 -15.01 -15.96
N THR A 89 -15.69 -14.89 -15.82
CA THR A 89 -16.37 -13.77 -15.13
C THR A 89 -16.90 -14.21 -13.76
N GLU A 90 -16.44 -15.37 -13.26
CA GLU A 90 -16.83 -15.85 -11.95
C GLU A 90 -16.41 -14.84 -10.87
N LYS A 91 -17.35 -14.51 -9.98
CA LYS A 91 -17.07 -13.66 -8.85
C LYS A 91 -16.44 -14.48 -7.73
N HIS A 92 -15.15 -14.28 -7.51
CA HIS A 92 -14.48 -14.81 -6.33
C HIS A 92 -14.59 -13.82 -5.18
N GLY A 93 -15.09 -14.28 -4.04
CA GLY A 93 -15.08 -13.50 -2.81
C GLY A 93 -13.63 -13.23 -2.39
N TYR A 94 -13.38 -12.01 -1.94
CA TYR A 94 -12.05 -11.57 -1.52
C TYR A 94 -12.08 -11.09 -0.07
N GLY A 95 -11.02 -11.38 0.67
CA GLY A 95 -10.85 -10.98 2.05
C GLY A 95 -9.41 -11.23 2.48
N TYR A 96 -9.01 -10.60 3.59
CA TYR A 96 -7.64 -10.68 4.08
C TYR A 96 -7.48 -11.58 5.30
N GLY A 97 -8.57 -11.82 6.02
CA GLY A 97 -8.54 -12.46 7.34
C GLY A 97 -7.83 -11.59 8.38
N ILE A 98 -7.67 -12.12 9.60
CA ILE A 98 -6.96 -11.42 10.68
C ILE A 98 -5.58 -12.08 10.85
N ALA A 99 -4.53 -11.29 10.71
CA ALA A 99 -3.16 -11.68 11.02
C ALA A 99 -2.99 -11.81 12.55
N LYS A 100 -2.20 -12.79 13.00
CA LYS A 100 -1.93 -13.05 14.42
C LYS A 100 -0.44 -13.31 14.63
N ASP A 101 0.12 -12.74 15.69
CA ASP A 101 1.52 -12.94 16.10
C ASP A 101 2.54 -12.69 14.96
N GLY A 102 2.28 -11.67 14.13
CA GLY A 102 3.12 -11.32 12.98
C GLY A 102 3.03 -12.30 11.82
N LYS A 103 2.06 -13.22 11.81
CA LYS A 103 1.81 -14.15 10.72
C LYS A 103 0.57 -13.75 9.93
N PRO A 104 0.64 -13.71 8.59
CA PRO A 104 -0.53 -13.43 7.75
C PRO A 104 -1.55 -14.56 7.90
N ASN A 105 -2.82 -14.22 7.69
CA ASN A 105 -3.89 -15.21 7.66
C ASN A 105 -3.80 -16.07 6.39
N ASP A 106 -4.19 -17.35 6.47
CA ASP A 106 -4.19 -18.27 5.33
C ASP A 106 -4.99 -17.75 4.14
N ILE A 107 -6.05 -16.94 4.37
CA ILE A 107 -6.81 -16.31 3.29
C ILE A 107 -5.90 -15.41 2.43
N SER A 108 -5.11 -14.53 3.06
CA SER A 108 -4.19 -13.64 2.35
C SER A 108 -3.08 -14.41 1.63
N VAL A 109 -2.54 -15.46 2.27
CA VAL A 109 -1.52 -16.34 1.67
C VAL A 109 -2.07 -17.06 0.44
N ASN A 110 -3.29 -17.60 0.53
CA ASN A 110 -3.93 -18.31 -0.56
C ASN A 110 -4.31 -17.38 -1.72
N ASN A 111 -4.77 -16.16 -1.44
CA ASN A 111 -5.04 -15.15 -2.47
C ASN A 111 -3.76 -14.79 -3.23
N GLN A 112 -2.65 -14.53 -2.52
CA GLN A 112 -1.38 -14.18 -3.16
C GLN A 112 -0.88 -15.34 -4.04
N LYS A 113 -0.93 -16.57 -3.52
CA LYS A 113 -0.59 -17.77 -4.29
C LYS A 113 -1.46 -17.93 -5.53
N TYR A 114 -2.76 -17.65 -5.44
CA TYR A 114 -3.67 -17.70 -6.58
C TYR A 114 -3.26 -16.68 -7.66
N PHE A 115 -2.93 -15.45 -7.28
CA PHE A 115 -2.47 -14.42 -8.23
C PHE A 115 -1.16 -14.81 -8.92
N GLU A 116 -0.21 -15.37 -8.17
CA GLU A 116 1.07 -15.83 -8.72
C GLU A 116 0.91 -17.02 -9.66
N THR A 117 0.14 -18.03 -9.25
CA THR A 117 -0.07 -19.27 -10.03
C THR A 117 -0.76 -19.00 -11.36
N ASN A 118 -1.65 -18.01 -11.41
CA ASN A 118 -2.38 -17.63 -12.62
C ASN A 118 -1.73 -16.46 -13.38
N GLY A 119 -0.59 -15.94 -12.91
CA GLY A 119 0.15 -14.88 -13.60
C GLY A 119 -0.53 -13.50 -13.62
N TYR A 120 -1.43 -13.21 -12.68
CA TYR A 120 -2.23 -11.97 -12.67
C TYR A 120 -1.44 -10.70 -12.32
N LYS A 121 -0.15 -10.82 -11.97
CA LYS A 121 0.71 -9.70 -11.53
C LYS A 121 0.07 -8.80 -10.46
N ALA A 122 -0.83 -9.37 -9.65
CA ALA A 122 -1.46 -8.71 -8.52
C ALA A 122 -0.71 -9.03 -7.21
N LEU A 123 -0.80 -8.12 -6.24
CA LEU A 123 -0.19 -8.27 -4.93
C LEU A 123 -1.23 -7.95 -3.86
N CYS A 124 -1.51 -8.90 -2.98
CA CYS A 124 -2.30 -8.69 -1.76
C CYS A 124 -1.52 -8.98 -0.48
N LEU A 125 -0.39 -9.68 -0.60
CA LEU A 125 0.52 -9.95 0.50
C LEU A 125 1.95 -9.92 -0.05
N ASP A 126 2.82 -9.13 0.57
CA ASP A 126 4.24 -9.19 0.28
C ASP A 126 4.85 -10.44 0.92
N THR A 127 5.12 -11.44 0.08
CA THR A 127 5.77 -12.71 0.45
C THR A 127 7.27 -12.69 0.22
N LYS A 128 7.81 -11.60 -0.33
CA LYS A 128 9.21 -11.49 -0.78
C LYS A 128 10.07 -10.71 0.20
N SER A 129 9.52 -9.68 0.83
CA SER A 129 10.23 -8.93 1.85
C SER A 129 10.51 -9.81 3.07
N THR A 130 11.74 -9.75 3.57
CA THR A 130 12.14 -10.38 4.83
C THR A 130 11.95 -9.46 6.04
N ASP A 131 11.63 -8.19 5.78
CA ASP A 131 11.47 -7.16 6.80
C ASP A 131 10.03 -7.13 7.32
N LYS A 132 9.86 -6.61 8.55
CA LYS A 132 8.53 -6.38 9.13
C LYS A 132 7.93 -5.10 8.56
N VAL A 133 7.36 -5.20 7.37
CA VAL A 133 6.78 -4.08 6.61
C VAL A 133 5.25 -4.15 6.65
N LEU A 134 4.61 -2.98 6.71
CA LEU A 134 3.18 -2.81 6.50
C LEU A 134 2.96 -1.81 5.37
N TYR A 135 2.04 -2.13 4.47
CA TYR A 135 1.60 -1.25 3.40
C TYR A 135 0.20 -0.74 3.74
N LEU A 136 0.08 0.57 3.95
CA LEU A 136 -1.19 1.19 4.33
C LEU A 136 -1.92 1.69 3.09
N THR A 137 -3.16 1.23 2.91
CA THR A 137 -4.02 1.65 1.80
C THR A 137 -5.39 2.07 2.32
N PHE A 138 -6.04 2.99 1.60
CA PHE A 138 -7.40 3.45 1.87
C PHE A 138 -8.22 3.41 0.58
N ASP A 139 -9.47 2.94 0.69
CA ASP A 139 -10.46 3.04 -0.39
C ASP A 139 -11.35 4.25 -0.10
N CYS A 140 -11.35 5.23 -1.01
CA CYS A 140 -11.95 6.54 -0.83
C CYS A 140 -13.09 6.74 -1.84
N GLY A 141 -14.29 6.29 -1.48
CA GLY A 141 -15.49 6.44 -2.30
C GLY A 141 -16.31 7.70 -2.02
N TYR A 142 -16.14 8.30 -0.84
CA TYR A 142 -16.82 9.53 -0.39
C TYR A 142 -16.04 10.15 0.77
N GLU A 143 -16.29 11.43 1.06
CA GLU A 143 -15.71 12.14 2.20
C GLU A 143 -16.73 12.28 3.34
N ASN A 144 -16.27 12.07 4.58
CA ASN A 144 -17.10 12.21 5.79
C ASN A 144 -16.46 13.11 6.87
N GLY A 145 -15.50 13.95 6.47
CA GLY A 145 -14.81 14.91 7.31
C GLY A 145 -13.60 14.36 8.09
N TYR A 146 -13.04 13.22 7.68
CA TYR A 146 -11.96 12.54 8.41
C TYR A 146 -10.64 12.48 7.64
N THR A 147 -10.67 12.54 6.30
CA THR A 147 -9.46 12.31 5.50
C THR A 147 -8.37 13.34 5.81
N ALA A 148 -8.72 14.61 6.01
CA ALA A 148 -7.76 15.64 6.41
C ALA A 148 -7.02 15.28 7.71
N LYS A 149 -7.71 14.75 8.72
CA LYS A 149 -7.10 14.32 9.99
C LYS A 149 -6.23 13.08 9.84
N ILE A 150 -6.62 12.18 8.93
CA ILE A 150 -5.81 11.02 8.56
C ILE A 150 -4.49 11.49 7.94
N LEU A 151 -4.56 12.40 6.96
CA LEU A 151 -3.38 13.01 6.33
C LEU A 151 -2.47 13.71 7.34
N ASP A 152 -3.04 14.51 8.25
CA ASP A 152 -2.27 15.16 9.32
C ASP A 152 -1.53 14.14 10.20
N THR A 153 -2.18 13.03 10.54
CA THR A 153 -1.58 11.94 11.32
C THR A 153 -0.47 11.25 10.55
N LEU A 154 -0.69 10.93 9.27
CA LEU A 154 0.32 10.32 8.40
C LEU A 154 1.56 11.20 8.28
N LYS A 155 1.36 12.50 8.09
CA LYS A 155 2.43 13.50 8.05
C LYS A 155 3.18 13.58 9.37
N GLU A 156 2.49 13.64 10.51
CA GLU A 156 3.11 13.65 11.84
C GLU A 156 3.99 12.40 12.06
N LYS A 157 3.51 11.24 11.60
CA LYS A 157 4.23 9.97 11.72
C LYS A 157 5.25 9.73 10.60
N GLN A 158 5.35 10.64 9.63
CA GLN A 158 6.21 10.50 8.45
C GLN A 158 5.95 9.18 7.69
N VAL A 159 4.68 8.79 7.59
CA VAL A 159 4.23 7.57 6.90
C VAL A 159 3.53 7.96 5.61
N THR A 160 3.88 7.29 4.53
CA THR A 160 3.15 7.38 3.26
C THR A 160 2.13 6.25 3.13
N ALA A 161 1.01 6.53 2.49
CA ALA A 161 -0.03 5.54 2.19
C ALA A 161 -0.44 5.61 0.70
N ALA A 162 -1.26 4.64 0.27
CA ALA A 162 -1.95 4.70 -1.03
C ALA A 162 -3.46 4.91 -0.83
N PHE A 163 -4.03 5.88 -1.52
CA PHE A 163 -5.46 6.21 -1.48
C PHE A 163 -6.09 5.88 -2.83
N PHE A 164 -6.92 4.84 -2.89
CA PHE A 164 -7.66 4.46 -4.08
C PHE A 164 -8.97 5.24 -4.12
N CYS A 165 -9.07 6.23 -5.00
CA CYS A 165 -10.19 7.17 -5.04
C CYS A 165 -11.13 6.90 -6.22
N THR A 166 -12.43 7.07 -6.00
CA THR A 166 -13.43 7.07 -7.08
C THR A 166 -13.49 8.44 -7.77
N LEU A 167 -14.02 8.49 -9.00
CA LEU A 167 -14.15 9.78 -9.71
C LEU A 167 -15.01 10.82 -8.94
N PRO A 168 -16.17 10.47 -8.33
CA PRO A 168 -16.92 11.39 -7.49
C PRO A 168 -16.07 11.97 -6.36
N GLN A 169 -15.32 11.12 -5.64
CA GLN A 169 -14.46 11.58 -4.55
C GLN A 169 -13.44 12.61 -5.03
N VAL A 170 -12.80 12.37 -6.17
CA VAL A 170 -11.79 13.27 -6.72
C VAL A 170 -12.38 14.59 -7.20
N LYS A 171 -13.56 14.56 -7.85
CA LYS A 171 -14.27 15.76 -8.31
C LYS A 171 -14.80 16.62 -7.18
N GLU A 172 -15.34 16.00 -6.15
CA GLU A 172 -16.00 16.70 -5.03
C GLU A 172 -14.98 17.22 -4.01
N ASN A 173 -13.82 16.56 -3.89
CA ASN A 173 -12.81 16.89 -2.87
C ASN A 173 -11.40 17.11 -3.45
N PRO A 174 -11.24 17.94 -4.51
CA PRO A 174 -9.97 18.07 -5.22
C PRO A 174 -8.82 18.57 -4.35
N GLU A 175 -9.11 19.39 -3.33
CA GLU A 175 -8.09 19.87 -2.38
C GLU A 175 -7.53 18.74 -1.52
N ILE A 176 -8.39 17.81 -1.08
CA ILE A 176 -7.97 16.64 -0.29
C ILE A 176 -7.07 15.75 -1.16
N ILE A 177 -7.43 15.55 -2.43
CA ILE A 177 -6.60 14.79 -3.38
C ILE A 177 -5.27 15.49 -3.63
N ALA A 178 -5.28 16.82 -3.79
CA ALA A 178 -4.05 17.59 -3.97
C ALA A 178 -3.13 17.48 -2.75
N ARG A 179 -3.69 17.48 -1.53
CA ARG A 179 -2.93 17.20 -0.30
C ARG A 179 -2.32 15.81 -0.33
N MET A 180 -3.07 14.76 -0.71
CA MET A 180 -2.51 13.40 -0.81
C MET A 180 -1.25 13.37 -1.68
N ILE A 181 -1.32 13.97 -2.88
CA ILE A 181 -0.20 13.99 -3.83
C ILE A 181 0.96 14.84 -3.30
N ASN A 182 0.69 16.06 -2.83
CA ASN A 182 1.74 16.98 -2.38
C ASN A 182 2.39 16.54 -1.06
N GLU A 183 1.71 15.74 -0.24
CA GLU A 183 2.28 15.14 0.99
C GLU A 183 3.00 13.81 0.74
N GLY A 184 3.15 13.40 -0.54
CA GLY A 184 3.95 12.24 -0.93
C GLY A 184 3.22 10.89 -0.89
N HIS A 185 1.89 10.89 -0.82
CA HIS A 185 1.09 9.68 -0.92
C HIS A 185 0.81 9.27 -2.36
N LEU A 186 0.46 8.00 -2.56
CA LEU A 186 -0.02 7.52 -3.85
C LEU A 186 -1.53 7.76 -3.93
N VAL A 187 -2.00 8.28 -5.07
CA VAL A 187 -3.43 8.29 -5.42
C VAL A 187 -3.66 7.25 -6.51
N GLY A 188 -4.43 6.23 -6.20
CA GLY A 188 -4.78 5.13 -7.07
C GLY A 188 -6.19 5.23 -7.62
N ASN A 189 -6.44 4.49 -8.70
CA ASN A 189 -7.72 4.45 -9.39
C ASN A 189 -8.67 3.44 -8.70
N HIS A 190 -9.83 3.92 -8.24
CA HIS A 190 -10.90 3.09 -7.67
C HIS A 190 -12.17 3.11 -8.51
N SER A 191 -12.02 3.26 -9.83
CA SER A 191 -13.05 3.36 -10.86
C SER A 191 -13.92 4.62 -10.82
N VAL A 192 -14.75 4.80 -11.85
CA VAL A 192 -15.64 5.95 -11.98
C VAL A 192 -16.84 5.80 -11.05
N THR A 193 -17.56 4.68 -11.13
CA THR A 193 -18.84 4.48 -10.43
C THR A 193 -18.80 3.41 -9.35
N HIS A 194 -17.63 2.81 -9.09
CA HIS A 194 -17.45 1.71 -8.14
C HIS A 194 -18.38 0.50 -8.39
N PRO A 195 -18.52 0.01 -9.64
CA PRO A 195 -19.35 -1.16 -9.93
C PRO A 195 -18.64 -2.47 -9.54
N SER A 196 -19.40 -3.56 -9.48
CA SER A 196 -18.81 -4.90 -9.39
C SER A 196 -18.28 -5.33 -10.77
N PHE A 197 -16.97 -5.23 -11.01
CA PHE A 197 -16.37 -5.48 -12.35
C PHE A 197 -16.78 -6.80 -13.02
N PRO A 198 -16.94 -7.95 -12.32
CA PRO A 198 -17.38 -9.20 -12.95
C PRO A 198 -18.75 -9.12 -13.65
N THR A 199 -19.57 -8.10 -13.36
CA THR A 199 -20.89 -7.91 -13.98
C THR A 199 -20.83 -7.00 -15.21
N LEU A 200 -19.66 -6.49 -15.58
CA LEU A 200 -19.46 -5.54 -16.67
C LEU A 200 -18.96 -6.22 -17.94
N THR A 201 -19.31 -5.63 -19.08
CA THR A 201 -18.59 -5.88 -20.34
C THR A 201 -17.18 -5.31 -20.27
N ARG A 202 -16.28 -5.76 -21.15
CA ARG A 202 -14.90 -5.26 -21.18
C ARG A 202 -14.79 -3.80 -21.60
N HIS A 203 -15.72 -3.32 -22.43
CA HIS A 203 -15.85 -1.89 -22.74
C HIS A 203 -16.23 -1.07 -21.51
N GLN A 204 -17.18 -1.55 -20.71
CA GLN A 204 -17.56 -0.88 -19.46
C GLN A 204 -16.40 -0.89 -18.45
N MET A 205 -15.67 -2.00 -18.29
CA MET A 205 -14.47 -2.02 -17.44
C MET A 205 -13.42 -1.00 -17.91
N ALA A 206 -13.16 -0.92 -19.22
CA ALA A 206 -12.20 0.05 -19.76
C ALA A 206 -12.67 1.49 -19.54
N HIS A 207 -13.96 1.77 -19.69
CA HIS A 207 -14.53 3.09 -19.39
C HIS A 207 -14.38 3.44 -17.90
N GLU A 208 -14.64 2.50 -16.99
CA GLU A 208 -14.48 2.67 -15.55
C GLU A 208 -13.04 2.95 -15.12
N ILE A 209 -12.06 2.34 -15.79
CA ILE A 209 -10.63 2.61 -15.51
C ILE A 209 -10.21 3.92 -16.14
N LYS A 210 -10.36 4.05 -17.47
CA LYS A 210 -9.89 5.21 -18.26
C LYS A 210 -10.55 6.52 -17.82
N GLY A 211 -11.85 6.50 -17.55
CA GLY A 211 -12.59 7.71 -17.16
C GLY A 211 -12.14 8.28 -15.81
N MET A 212 -11.59 7.44 -14.92
CA MET A 212 -10.98 7.89 -13.67
C MET A 212 -9.51 8.29 -13.86
N ASP A 213 -8.78 7.58 -14.72
CA ASP A 213 -7.35 7.83 -14.97
C ASP A 213 -7.07 9.14 -15.73
N ASP A 214 -7.99 9.52 -16.63
CA ASP A 214 -7.87 10.70 -17.49
C ASP A 214 -8.31 12.03 -16.83
N TYR A 215 -8.84 12.00 -15.59
CA TYR A 215 -9.27 13.19 -14.86
C TYR A 215 -8.13 13.76 -14.00
#